data_AF-A0A2J6HBD0-F1
#
_entry.id   AF-A0A2J6HBD0-F1
#
_cell.length_a   1.000
_cell.length_b   1.000
_cell.length_c   1.000
_cell.angle_alpha   90.00
_cell.angle_beta   90.00
_cell.angle_gamma   90.00
#
_symmetry.space_group_name_H-M   'P 1'
#
loop_
_entity.id
_entity.type
_entity.pdbx_description
1 polymer ?
#
loop_
_entity_poly.entity_id
_entity_poly.type
_entity_poly.pdbx_seq_one_letter_code
_entity_poly.pdbx_strand_id
1 'polypeptide(L)'
;MECNNEPDRWWKGDKAMQTPEEYAANLSAFYDGHKHTMGPGAGAKTADPKMMVVMGGLASADVNYVRRIVAWCKKNRGLRPDGTVDVCFDVINYHLYANNGSVFTRQRASTGVAPELTELGRVADGFKHLADSLKAPVWVTETGYDLNTESYQHAPEIGSKSALLTQADWILRTSLLYMRHGVQRLFFYQLFDAEAGSTGQYMTSGLAESPKRRPAADYILQTNKLMGNYQYVGTINADPLVDKYRSGKSIIYVLTVPDQKGRTADYTLLVGNHSKVNVYSLKPGADRMDSKAVKIADGKLKIKVTETPQFVEVVK
;
A
#
# COMPACT_ATOMS: atom_id res chain seq x y z
N MET A 1 -9.20 -14.65 -6.39
CA MET A 1 -8.99 -15.69 -5.37
C MET A 1 -7.51 -15.72 -5.02
N GLU A 2 -7.16 -15.75 -3.73
CA GLU A 2 -5.77 -15.84 -3.27
C GLU A 2 -5.42 -17.29 -2.93
N CYS A 3 -4.22 -17.74 -3.33
CA CYS A 3 -3.74 -19.09 -3.06
C CYS A 3 -2.77 -19.09 -1.87
N ASN A 4 -3.23 -19.58 -0.71
CA ASN A 4 -2.50 -19.55 0.56
C ASN A 4 -2.37 -18.11 1.14
N ASN A 5 -1.85 -17.99 2.35
CA ASN A 5 -1.51 -16.73 3.01
C ASN A 5 -0.12 -16.88 3.63
N GLU A 6 0.82 -16.00 3.33
CA GLU A 6 2.18 -16.04 3.88
C GLU A 6 2.80 -17.44 3.79
N PRO A 7 2.96 -17.98 2.56
CA PRO A 7 3.56 -19.31 2.38
C PRO A 7 5.00 -19.37 2.90
N ASP A 8 5.63 -18.24 3.17
CA ASP A 8 6.99 -18.05 3.66
C ASP A 8 7.07 -17.64 5.14
N ARG A 9 6.00 -17.85 5.94
CA ARG A 9 5.91 -17.51 7.37
C ARG A 9 6.88 -18.30 8.26
N TRP A 10 8.13 -17.84 8.33
CA TRP A 10 9.21 -18.51 9.08
C TRP A 10 8.91 -18.71 10.57
N TRP A 11 8.03 -17.90 11.18
CA TRP A 11 7.70 -17.97 12.61
C TRP A 11 6.75 -19.11 12.98
N LYS A 12 6.14 -19.82 12.02
CA LYS A 12 5.28 -20.99 12.28
C LYS A 12 6.02 -22.33 12.07
N GLY A 13 7.32 -22.29 11.81
CA GLY A 13 8.17 -23.46 11.61
C GLY A 13 8.02 -24.10 10.23
N ASP A 14 8.88 -25.08 9.94
CA ASP A 14 9.08 -25.63 8.59
C ASP A 14 7.81 -26.21 7.96
N LYS A 15 6.92 -26.80 8.76
CA LYS A 15 5.64 -27.36 8.26
C LYS A 15 4.67 -26.31 7.74
N ALA A 16 4.86 -25.05 8.13
CA ALA A 16 4.03 -23.94 7.73
C ALA A 16 4.69 -23.07 6.65
N MET A 17 5.93 -23.40 6.28
CA MET A 17 6.73 -22.68 5.28
C MET A 17 6.85 -23.52 4.01
N GLN A 18 6.78 -22.87 2.86
CA GLN A 18 7.08 -23.42 1.56
C GLN A 18 8.30 -22.70 1.01
N THR A 19 9.24 -23.46 0.44
CA THR A 19 10.24 -22.89 -0.47
C THR A 19 9.54 -22.29 -1.70
N PRO A 20 10.18 -21.37 -2.43
CA PRO A 20 9.63 -20.83 -3.67
C PRO A 20 9.19 -21.91 -4.66
N GLU A 21 9.94 -23.00 -4.78
CA GLU A 21 9.65 -24.08 -5.71
C GLU A 21 8.47 -24.96 -5.25
N GLU A 22 8.37 -25.25 -3.96
CA GLU A 22 7.21 -25.95 -3.39
C GLU A 22 5.94 -25.10 -3.53
N TYR A 23 6.05 -23.81 -3.27
CA TYR A 23 4.93 -22.89 -3.46
C TYR A 23 4.57 -22.74 -4.93
N ALA A 24 5.53 -22.69 -5.84
CA ALA A 24 5.27 -22.66 -7.29
C ALA A 24 4.53 -23.92 -7.78
N ALA A 25 4.89 -25.10 -7.26
CA ALA A 25 4.20 -26.34 -7.56
C ALA A 25 2.75 -26.33 -7.03
N ASN A 26 2.54 -25.93 -5.77
CA ASN A 26 1.21 -25.76 -5.17
C ASN A 26 0.37 -24.76 -5.98
N LEU A 27 0.92 -23.57 -6.23
CA LEU A 27 0.27 -22.50 -6.97
C LEU A 27 -0.05 -22.92 -8.41
N SER A 28 0.82 -23.72 -9.05
CA SER A 28 0.55 -24.25 -10.38
C SER A 28 -0.59 -25.28 -10.38
N ALA A 29 -0.69 -26.13 -9.38
CA ALA A 29 -1.84 -27.04 -9.22
C ALA A 29 -3.13 -26.23 -9.00
N PHE A 30 -3.06 -25.22 -8.14
CA PHE A 30 -4.17 -24.33 -7.83
C PHE A 30 -4.63 -23.48 -9.03
N TYR A 31 -3.71 -23.00 -9.86
CA TYR A 31 -4.02 -22.09 -10.97
C TYR A 31 -4.89 -22.79 -12.02
N ASP A 32 -4.43 -23.89 -12.60
CA ASP A 32 -5.06 -24.57 -13.74
C ASP A 32 -4.83 -26.10 -13.73
N GLY A 33 -4.59 -26.68 -12.56
CA GLY A 33 -4.30 -28.11 -12.45
C GLY A 33 -2.96 -28.49 -13.07
N HIS A 34 -1.97 -27.59 -12.97
CA HIS A 34 -0.68 -27.67 -13.63
C HIS A 34 -0.82 -27.90 -15.14
N LYS A 35 -1.42 -26.93 -15.83
CA LYS A 35 -1.73 -27.03 -17.27
C LYS A 35 -2.59 -28.27 -17.57
N HIS A 36 -3.57 -28.53 -16.71
CA HIS A 36 -4.51 -29.63 -16.79
C HIS A 36 -3.92 -31.05 -16.69
N THR A 37 -2.65 -31.22 -16.30
CA THR A 37 -2.08 -32.57 -16.11
C THR A 37 -2.63 -33.30 -14.89
N MET A 38 -3.29 -32.58 -13.96
CA MET A 38 -3.92 -33.15 -12.77
C MET A 38 -5.36 -33.64 -12.99
N GLY A 39 -5.82 -33.68 -14.25
CA GLY A 39 -7.13 -34.17 -14.63
C GLY A 39 -8.18 -33.07 -14.86
N PRO A 40 -9.33 -33.45 -15.44
CA PRO A 40 -10.40 -32.51 -15.75
C PRO A 40 -10.98 -31.91 -14.47
N GLY A 41 -11.13 -30.59 -14.43
CA GLY A 41 -11.72 -29.86 -13.29
C GLY A 41 -10.72 -29.37 -12.23
N ALA A 42 -9.43 -29.73 -12.32
CA ALA A 42 -8.42 -29.23 -11.40
C ALA A 42 -8.05 -27.76 -11.71
N GLY A 43 -8.06 -26.90 -10.67
CA GLY A 43 -7.57 -25.53 -10.72
C GLY A 43 -8.64 -24.44 -10.91
N ALA A 44 -8.35 -23.25 -10.38
CA ALA A 44 -9.22 -22.08 -10.38
C ALA A 44 -9.62 -21.64 -11.80
N LYS A 45 -8.66 -21.60 -12.72
CA LYS A 45 -8.86 -21.22 -14.13
C LYS A 45 -9.66 -22.25 -14.92
N THR A 46 -9.63 -23.51 -14.50
CA THR A 46 -10.46 -24.56 -15.10
C THR A 46 -11.93 -24.36 -14.73
N ALA A 47 -12.21 -23.91 -13.49
CA ALA A 47 -13.56 -23.60 -13.03
C ALA A 47 -14.08 -22.26 -13.61
N ASP A 48 -13.24 -21.23 -13.61
CA ASP A 48 -13.54 -19.93 -14.22
C ASP A 48 -12.27 -19.32 -14.84
N PRO A 49 -12.13 -19.30 -16.18
CA PRO A 49 -10.96 -18.74 -16.86
C PRO A 49 -10.74 -17.24 -16.58
N LYS A 50 -11.78 -16.50 -16.18
CA LYS A 50 -11.71 -15.07 -15.87
C LYS A 50 -11.36 -14.79 -14.41
N MET A 51 -11.38 -15.79 -13.53
CA MET A 51 -11.01 -15.62 -12.13
C MET A 51 -9.56 -15.15 -12.02
N MET A 52 -9.32 -14.02 -11.36
CA MET A 52 -7.96 -13.56 -11.05
C MET A 52 -7.39 -14.40 -9.92
N VAL A 53 -6.25 -15.04 -10.15
CA VAL A 53 -5.49 -15.76 -9.14
C VAL A 53 -4.37 -14.86 -8.62
N VAL A 54 -4.45 -14.56 -7.33
CA VAL A 54 -3.46 -13.78 -6.58
C VAL A 54 -2.54 -14.78 -5.89
N MET A 55 -1.22 -14.65 -6.03
CA MET A 55 -0.32 -15.42 -5.19
C MET A 55 -0.51 -15.03 -3.72
N GLY A 56 -0.19 -15.93 -2.80
CA GLY A 56 -0.26 -15.67 -1.37
C GLY A 56 0.65 -14.51 -1.01
N GLY A 57 0.17 -13.59 -0.18
CA GLY A 57 0.95 -12.47 0.29
C GLY A 57 2.19 -12.95 1.03
N LEU A 58 3.37 -12.69 0.48
CA LEU A 58 4.64 -13.04 1.11
C LEU A 58 4.88 -12.22 2.37
N ALA A 59 5.16 -12.89 3.48
CA ALA A 59 5.51 -12.27 4.75
C ALA A 59 6.95 -11.72 4.79
N SER A 60 7.86 -12.33 4.02
CA SER A 60 9.24 -11.86 3.91
C SER A 60 9.38 -10.65 3.00
N ALA A 61 8.36 -10.38 2.17
CA ALA A 61 8.40 -9.39 1.10
C ALA A 61 9.66 -9.50 0.22
N ASP A 62 10.20 -10.72 0.03
CA ASP A 62 11.38 -10.95 -0.78
C ASP A 62 11.03 -11.15 -2.26
N VAL A 63 11.39 -10.17 -3.09
CA VAL A 63 11.21 -10.26 -4.55
C VAL A 63 11.94 -11.47 -5.16
N ASN A 64 13.05 -11.94 -4.57
CA ASN A 64 13.77 -13.11 -5.06
C ASN A 64 12.98 -14.40 -4.89
N TYR A 65 12.10 -14.47 -3.89
CA TYR A 65 11.14 -15.56 -3.74
C TYR A 65 10.29 -15.67 -5.02
N VAL A 66 9.74 -14.56 -5.51
CA VAL A 66 8.95 -14.53 -6.75
C VAL A 66 9.80 -14.83 -7.98
N ARG A 67 11.04 -14.32 -8.06
CA ARG A 67 11.96 -14.66 -9.17
C ARG A 67 12.19 -16.17 -9.28
N ARG A 68 12.29 -16.87 -8.16
CA ARG A 68 12.43 -18.32 -8.12
C ARG A 68 11.14 -19.05 -8.52
N ILE A 69 9.97 -18.54 -8.13
CA ILE A 69 8.68 -19.04 -8.67
C ILE A 69 8.64 -18.91 -10.19
N VAL A 70 9.04 -17.76 -10.74
CA VAL A 70 9.06 -17.52 -12.18
C VAL A 70 10.05 -18.47 -12.88
N ALA A 71 11.24 -18.68 -12.32
CA ALA A 71 12.21 -19.63 -12.85
C ALA A 71 11.67 -21.07 -12.83
N TRP A 72 10.98 -21.45 -11.76
CA TRP A 72 10.29 -22.74 -11.67
C TRP A 72 9.19 -22.87 -12.73
N CYS A 73 8.39 -21.82 -12.93
CA CYS A 73 7.35 -21.80 -13.98
C CYS A 73 7.98 -21.95 -15.36
N LYS A 74 9.07 -21.22 -15.65
CA LYS A 74 9.78 -21.36 -16.92
C LYS A 74 10.26 -22.79 -17.16
N LYS A 75 10.79 -23.45 -16.13
CA LYS A 75 11.30 -24.83 -16.21
C LYS A 75 10.18 -25.86 -16.38
N ASN A 76 9.07 -25.73 -15.65
CA ASN A 76 8.05 -26.79 -15.53
C ASN A 76 6.76 -26.52 -16.32
N ARG A 77 6.45 -25.25 -16.60
CA ARG A 77 5.28 -24.83 -17.38
C ARG A 77 5.65 -24.35 -18.79
N GLY A 78 6.88 -23.85 -18.97
CA GLY A 78 7.42 -23.40 -20.24
C GLY A 78 7.08 -21.95 -20.56
N LEU A 79 6.96 -21.65 -21.85
CA LEU A 79 6.62 -20.31 -22.36
C LEU A 79 5.21 -20.31 -22.96
N ARG A 80 4.58 -19.14 -22.94
CA ARG A 80 3.35 -18.84 -23.68
C ARG A 80 3.68 -18.57 -25.15
N PRO A 81 2.67 -18.59 -26.06
CA PRO A 81 2.88 -18.30 -27.48
C PRO A 81 3.53 -16.94 -27.77
N ASP A 82 3.38 -15.96 -26.88
CA ASP A 82 4.00 -14.64 -26.99
C ASP A 82 5.47 -14.60 -26.48
N GLY A 83 6.04 -15.75 -26.13
CA GLY A 83 7.41 -15.90 -25.63
C GLY A 83 7.59 -15.56 -24.15
N THR A 84 6.53 -15.13 -23.44
CA THR A 84 6.59 -14.86 -22.00
C THR A 84 6.56 -16.16 -21.19
N VAL A 85 7.06 -16.14 -19.96
CA VAL A 85 6.99 -17.31 -19.07
C VAL A 85 5.55 -17.58 -18.71
N ASP A 86 5.13 -18.85 -18.78
CA ASP A 86 3.79 -19.25 -18.35
C ASP A 86 3.71 -19.34 -16.81
N VAL A 87 3.64 -18.19 -16.15
CA VAL A 87 3.51 -18.08 -14.69
C VAL A 87 2.15 -18.59 -14.21
N CYS A 88 2.11 -19.14 -13.00
CA CYS A 88 0.91 -19.71 -12.37
C CYS A 88 0.14 -18.72 -11.47
N PHE A 89 0.21 -17.43 -11.75
CA PHE A 89 -0.54 -16.38 -11.04
C PHE A 89 -0.82 -15.21 -11.98
N ASP A 90 -1.86 -14.44 -11.67
CA ASP A 90 -2.18 -13.21 -12.39
C ASP A 90 -1.73 -11.95 -11.64
N VAL A 91 -1.49 -12.05 -10.32
CA VAL A 91 -1.13 -10.91 -9.46
C VAL A 91 0.01 -11.31 -8.52
N ILE A 92 1.04 -10.47 -8.42
CA ILE A 92 2.09 -10.58 -7.41
C ILE A 92 1.61 -9.94 -6.11
N ASN A 93 1.87 -10.58 -4.98
CA ASN A 93 1.34 -10.14 -3.70
C ASN A 93 2.37 -10.29 -2.58
N TYR A 94 2.39 -9.32 -1.66
CA TYR A 94 3.23 -9.35 -0.46
C TYR A 94 2.61 -8.55 0.68
N HIS A 95 3.07 -8.86 1.90
CA HIS A 95 2.72 -8.15 3.12
C HIS A 95 3.94 -7.42 3.63
N LEU A 96 3.81 -6.13 3.95
CA LEU A 96 4.90 -5.38 4.56
C LEU A 96 4.37 -4.26 5.43
N TYR A 97 4.74 -4.34 6.70
CA TYR A 97 4.37 -3.38 7.74
C TYR A 97 5.52 -2.40 7.98
N ALA A 98 5.17 -1.13 8.14
CA ALA A 98 6.13 -0.06 8.43
C ALA A 98 6.39 0.02 9.94
N ASN A 99 7.55 -0.45 10.38
CA ASN A 99 8.02 -0.42 11.76
C ASN A 99 9.55 -0.31 11.80
N ASN A 100 10.11 -0.30 13.01
CA ASN A 100 11.56 -0.22 13.24
C ASN A 100 12.28 -1.58 13.26
N GLY A 101 11.59 -2.66 12.93
CA GLY A 101 12.17 -3.98 12.71
C GLY A 101 12.58 -4.17 11.26
N SER A 102 12.89 -5.41 10.88
CA SER A 102 13.08 -5.79 9.48
C SER A 102 12.77 -7.26 9.26
N VAL A 103 11.93 -7.55 8.26
CA VAL A 103 11.63 -8.92 7.85
C VAL A 103 12.82 -9.60 7.18
N PHE A 104 13.71 -8.83 6.55
CA PHE A 104 14.88 -9.34 5.84
C PHE A 104 15.98 -9.84 6.78
N THR A 105 16.21 -9.13 7.89
CA THR A 105 17.20 -9.53 8.90
C THR A 105 16.57 -10.22 10.10
N ARG A 106 15.23 -10.38 10.11
CA ARG A 106 14.43 -10.87 11.24
C ARG A 106 14.63 -10.06 12.51
N GLN A 107 14.96 -8.77 12.35
CA GLN A 107 15.04 -7.84 13.47
C GLN A 107 13.63 -7.59 14.01
N ARG A 108 13.44 -7.89 15.29
CA ARG A 108 12.17 -7.70 15.97
C ARG A 108 11.83 -6.20 16.03
N ALA A 109 10.61 -5.85 15.66
CA ALA A 109 10.07 -4.51 15.82
C ALA A 109 9.68 -4.24 17.28
N SER A 110 9.60 -2.96 17.63
CA SER A 110 9.05 -2.48 18.91
C SER A 110 8.08 -1.31 18.78
N THR A 111 8.02 -0.64 17.63
CA THR A 111 7.06 0.43 17.35
C THR A 111 6.84 0.61 15.85
N GLY A 112 5.66 1.10 15.47
CA GLY A 112 5.38 1.55 14.11
C GLY A 112 6.24 2.77 13.73
N VAL A 113 6.50 2.92 12.44
CA VAL A 113 7.31 4.00 11.87
C VAL A 113 6.55 4.62 10.69
N ALA A 114 6.73 5.92 10.48
CA ALA A 114 6.16 6.60 9.31
C ALA A 114 6.63 5.91 8.02
N PRO A 115 5.73 5.68 7.05
CA PRO A 115 6.02 4.75 5.96
C PRO A 115 7.20 5.19 5.08
N GLU A 116 7.42 6.50 4.92
CA GLU A 116 8.55 7.07 4.15
C GLU A 116 9.91 6.87 4.83
N LEU A 117 9.96 6.54 6.12
CA LEU A 117 11.21 6.28 6.87
C LEU A 117 11.58 4.80 6.90
N THR A 118 10.87 3.97 6.13
CA THR A 118 11.04 2.52 6.09
C THR A 118 11.43 2.04 4.70
N GLU A 119 11.61 0.73 4.57
CA GLU A 119 11.94 0.07 3.31
C GLU A 119 10.77 -0.13 2.35
N LEU A 120 9.55 0.26 2.73
CA LEU A 120 8.32 0.06 1.95
C LEU A 120 8.47 0.50 0.48
N GLY A 121 8.97 1.71 0.23
CA GLY A 121 9.14 2.24 -1.12
C GLY A 121 10.14 1.43 -1.96
N ARG A 122 11.32 1.14 -1.37
CA ARG A 122 12.37 0.34 -2.02
C ARG A 122 11.88 -1.07 -2.35
N VAL A 123 11.10 -1.69 -1.46
CA VAL A 123 10.55 -3.03 -1.68
C VAL A 123 9.49 -3.01 -2.77
N ALA A 124 8.59 -2.02 -2.75
CA ALA A 124 7.58 -1.82 -3.80
C ALA A 124 8.22 -1.64 -5.19
N ASP A 125 9.29 -0.85 -5.31
CA ASP A 125 10.05 -0.69 -6.56
C ASP A 125 10.61 -2.03 -7.07
N GLY A 126 11.13 -2.85 -6.17
CA GLY A 126 11.65 -4.18 -6.51
C GLY A 126 10.58 -5.10 -7.09
N PHE A 127 9.41 -5.17 -6.44
CA PHE A 127 8.27 -5.93 -6.94
C PHE A 127 7.72 -5.36 -8.25
N LYS A 128 7.57 -4.03 -8.34
CA LYS A 128 7.09 -3.35 -9.54
C LYS A 128 7.97 -3.62 -10.75
N HIS A 129 9.30 -3.56 -10.58
CA HIS A 129 10.25 -3.90 -11.64
C HIS A 129 10.05 -5.33 -12.14
N LEU A 130 9.96 -6.31 -11.23
CA LEU A 130 9.69 -7.69 -11.63
C LEU A 130 8.34 -7.81 -12.34
N ALA A 131 7.30 -7.18 -11.79
CA ALA A 131 5.95 -7.21 -12.31
C ALA A 131 5.84 -6.64 -13.73
N ASP A 132 6.59 -5.57 -14.05
CA ASP A 132 6.66 -5.00 -15.40
C ASP A 132 7.21 -6.00 -16.42
N SER A 133 8.23 -6.77 -16.05
CA SER A 133 8.77 -7.83 -16.91
C SER A 133 7.77 -8.97 -17.17
N LEU A 134 6.80 -9.15 -16.27
CA LEU A 134 5.76 -10.18 -16.34
C LEU A 134 4.43 -9.63 -16.87
N LYS A 135 4.30 -8.31 -17.05
CA LYS A 135 3.04 -7.60 -17.32
C LYS A 135 1.95 -7.93 -16.30
N ALA A 136 2.32 -8.12 -15.03
CA ALA A 136 1.42 -8.41 -13.93
C ALA A 136 1.26 -7.19 -13.02
N PRO A 137 0.09 -6.99 -12.36
CA PRO A 137 -0.03 -6.05 -11.25
C PRO A 137 0.64 -6.59 -9.97
N VAL A 138 0.96 -5.66 -9.08
CA VAL A 138 1.42 -5.89 -7.71
C VAL A 138 0.34 -5.38 -6.76
N TRP A 139 -0.13 -6.25 -5.87
CA TRP A 139 -0.98 -5.87 -4.75
C TRP A 139 -0.22 -6.02 -3.44
N VAL A 140 -0.63 -5.25 -2.45
CA VAL A 140 -0.24 -5.42 -1.06
C VAL A 140 -1.51 -5.73 -0.29
N THR A 141 -1.75 -7.01 0.00
CA THR A 141 -2.99 -7.46 0.66
C THR A 141 -2.97 -7.32 2.17
N GLU A 142 -1.83 -6.92 2.75
CA GLU A 142 -1.76 -6.70 4.18
C GLU A 142 -0.67 -5.68 4.56
N THR A 143 -1.09 -4.65 5.28
CA THR A 143 -0.25 -3.69 6.00
C THR A 143 -1.14 -2.92 6.97
N GLY A 144 -0.57 -2.13 7.88
CA GLY A 144 -1.36 -1.34 8.81
C GLY A 144 -0.58 -0.87 10.02
N TYR A 145 -1.32 -0.34 10.99
CA TYR A 145 -0.78 0.16 12.24
C TYR A 145 -1.75 -0.18 13.37
N ASP A 146 -1.19 -0.51 14.52
CA ASP A 146 -1.95 -0.81 15.74
C ASP A 146 -2.12 0.45 16.59
N LEU A 147 -2.98 0.40 17.61
CA LEU A 147 -3.15 1.50 18.58
C LEU A 147 -2.62 1.17 19.97
N ASN A 148 -2.71 -0.09 20.41
CA ASN A 148 -2.23 -0.50 21.72
C ASN A 148 -0.70 -0.35 21.80
N THR A 149 -0.21 0.40 22.77
CA THR A 149 1.22 0.73 22.93
C THR A 149 2.12 -0.48 23.21
N GLU A 150 1.56 -1.61 23.65
CA GLU A 150 2.30 -2.86 23.82
C GLU A 150 2.51 -3.62 22.50
N SER A 151 1.71 -3.32 21.47
CA SER A 151 1.91 -3.88 20.13
C SER A 151 3.16 -3.29 19.50
N TYR A 152 4.03 -4.12 18.91
CA TYR A 152 5.21 -3.61 18.22
C TYR A 152 4.89 -2.81 16.94
N GLN A 153 3.63 -2.81 16.50
CA GLN A 153 3.15 -2.12 15.30
C GLN A 153 2.34 -0.87 15.65
N HIS A 154 2.36 -0.42 16.91
CA HIS A 154 1.59 0.73 17.35
C HIS A 154 2.00 2.02 16.66
N ALA A 155 1.02 2.85 16.29
CA ALA A 155 1.25 4.24 15.95
C ALA A 155 1.51 5.04 17.24
N PRO A 156 2.67 5.72 17.37
CA PRO A 156 2.97 6.53 18.54
C PRO A 156 2.24 7.88 18.49
N GLU A 157 2.18 8.57 19.63
CA GLU A 157 1.85 9.99 19.65
C GLU A 157 3.01 10.81 19.05
N ILE A 158 2.68 11.87 18.30
CA ILE A 158 3.68 12.74 17.66
C ILE A 158 3.34 14.20 17.94
N GLY A 159 4.16 14.86 18.75
CA GLY A 159 3.89 16.22 19.20
C GLY A 159 2.56 16.28 19.94
N SER A 160 1.59 17.05 19.42
CA SER A 160 0.24 17.14 19.97
C SER A 160 -0.77 16.19 19.33
N LYS A 161 -0.36 15.33 18.38
CA LYS A 161 -1.24 14.35 17.73
C LYS A 161 -1.34 13.08 18.58
N SER A 162 -2.57 12.65 18.84
CA SER A 162 -2.84 11.36 19.46
C SER A 162 -2.45 10.20 18.54
N ALA A 163 -2.22 9.02 19.11
CA ALA A 163 -1.95 7.79 18.37
C ALA A 163 -3.01 7.50 17.28
N LEU A 164 -4.28 7.81 17.57
CA LEU A 164 -5.39 7.66 16.62
C LEU A 164 -5.26 8.54 15.37
N LEU A 165 -4.75 9.77 15.54
CA LEU A 165 -4.49 10.68 14.41
C LEU A 165 -3.19 10.31 13.69
N THR A 166 -2.16 9.88 14.41
CA THR A 166 -0.93 9.35 13.81
C THR A 166 -1.23 8.13 12.94
N GLN A 167 -2.03 7.18 13.43
CA GLN A 167 -2.50 6.02 12.67
C GLN A 167 -3.19 6.46 11.38
N ALA A 168 -4.08 7.45 11.45
CA ALA A 168 -4.81 7.96 10.29
C ALA A 168 -3.88 8.61 9.25
N ASP A 169 -2.94 9.46 9.68
CA ASP A 169 -1.94 10.06 8.81
C ASP A 169 -1.09 8.98 8.12
N TRP A 170 -0.61 8.01 8.88
CA TRP A 170 0.29 6.97 8.36
C TRP A 170 -0.44 5.97 7.45
N ILE A 171 -1.68 5.60 7.72
CA ILE A 171 -2.51 4.77 6.81
C ILE A 171 -2.69 5.48 5.46
N LEU A 172 -3.03 6.77 5.47
CA LEU A 172 -3.17 7.54 4.23
C LEU A 172 -1.81 7.71 3.51
N ARG A 173 -0.75 8.02 4.26
CA ARG A 173 0.62 8.16 3.70
C ARG A 173 1.13 6.85 3.09
N THR A 174 0.83 5.70 3.69
CA THR A 174 1.13 4.37 3.12
C THR A 174 0.40 4.17 1.79
N SER A 175 -0.86 4.60 1.69
CA SER A 175 -1.62 4.55 0.43
C SER A 175 -0.97 5.40 -0.67
N LEU A 176 -0.58 6.63 -0.34
CA LEU A 176 0.05 7.57 -1.27
C LEU A 176 1.46 7.09 -1.68
N LEU A 177 2.23 6.55 -0.74
CA LEU A 177 3.53 5.93 -1.01
C LEU A 177 3.38 4.77 -2.00
N TYR A 178 2.50 3.81 -1.73
CA TYR A 178 2.34 2.67 -2.62
C TYR A 178 1.82 3.06 -4.01
N MET A 179 0.97 4.09 -4.09
CA MET A 179 0.56 4.67 -5.37
C MET A 179 1.74 5.26 -6.15
N ARG A 180 2.65 5.98 -5.47
CA ARG A 180 3.90 6.52 -6.05
C ARG A 180 4.81 5.43 -6.61
N HIS A 181 4.86 4.29 -5.93
CA HIS A 181 5.70 3.14 -6.30
C HIS A 181 4.97 2.13 -7.21
N GLY A 182 3.79 2.47 -7.72
CA GLY A 182 3.11 1.70 -8.77
C GLY A 182 2.41 0.43 -8.29
N VAL A 183 2.12 0.29 -7.00
CA VAL A 183 1.25 -0.76 -6.46
C VAL A 183 -0.20 -0.45 -6.82
N GLN A 184 -0.92 -1.42 -7.39
CA GLN A 184 -2.25 -1.19 -7.96
C GLN A 184 -3.39 -1.37 -6.97
N ARG A 185 -3.20 -2.18 -5.92
CA ARG A 185 -4.20 -2.34 -4.84
C ARG A 185 -3.50 -2.51 -3.49
N LEU A 186 -4.10 -1.90 -2.48
CA LEU A 186 -3.65 -1.92 -1.10
C LEU A 186 -4.82 -2.31 -0.20
N PHE A 187 -4.58 -3.23 0.71
CA PHE A 187 -5.54 -3.68 1.70
C PHE A 187 -4.93 -3.48 3.09
N PHE A 188 -5.68 -2.82 3.96
CA PHE A 188 -5.26 -2.60 5.33
C PHE A 188 -5.80 -3.71 6.21
N TYR A 189 -4.94 -4.27 7.06
CA TYR A 189 -5.34 -5.05 8.21
C TYR A 189 -5.62 -4.05 9.34
N GLN A 190 -6.87 -3.76 9.68
CA GLN A 190 -8.13 -4.38 9.19
C GLN A 190 -9.30 -3.41 9.34
N LEU A 191 -10.52 -3.79 8.94
CA LEU A 191 -11.66 -2.89 9.06
C LEU A 191 -12.04 -2.61 10.52
N PHE A 192 -12.11 -3.66 11.34
CA PHE A 192 -12.44 -3.58 12.76
C PHE A 192 -11.32 -4.20 13.58
N ASP A 193 -11.19 -3.79 14.84
CA ASP A 193 -10.30 -4.47 15.77
C ASP A 193 -10.63 -5.97 15.86
N ALA A 194 -9.60 -6.82 15.94
CA ALA A 194 -9.80 -8.23 16.25
C ALA A 194 -10.25 -8.37 17.71
N GLU A 195 -9.70 -7.55 18.60
CA GLU A 195 -10.09 -7.47 20.00
C GLU A 195 -9.80 -6.07 20.54
N ALA A 196 -10.85 -5.29 20.78
CA ALA A 196 -10.72 -3.91 21.23
C ALA A 196 -9.98 -3.81 22.58
N GLY A 197 -8.99 -2.93 22.67
CA GLY A 197 -8.20 -2.71 23.89
C GLY A 197 -7.19 -3.81 24.24
N SER A 198 -7.17 -4.92 23.50
CA SER A 198 -6.22 -6.02 23.74
C SER A 198 -4.78 -5.57 23.46
N THR A 199 -3.85 -6.10 24.24
CA THR A 199 -2.40 -5.87 24.07
C THR A 199 -1.77 -6.83 23.06
N GLY A 200 -2.57 -7.77 22.54
CA GLY A 200 -2.13 -8.68 21.49
C GLY A 200 -1.70 -7.93 20.23
N GLN A 201 -0.72 -8.51 19.54
CA GLN A 201 -0.25 -8.00 18.26
C GLN A 201 -1.40 -7.90 17.24
N TYR A 202 -1.53 -6.73 16.62
CA TYR A 202 -2.52 -6.39 15.59
C TYR A 202 -3.99 -6.39 16.06
N MET A 203 -4.22 -6.48 17.38
CA MET A 203 -5.58 -6.60 17.92
C MET A 203 -6.39 -5.31 17.76
N THR A 204 -5.72 -4.16 17.77
CA THR A 204 -6.35 -2.82 17.70
C THR A 204 -6.04 -2.08 16.39
N SER A 205 -5.79 -2.82 15.31
CA SER A 205 -5.44 -2.27 13.98
C SER A 205 -6.64 -1.86 13.13
N GLY A 206 -7.85 -1.86 13.71
CA GLY A 206 -9.08 -1.51 13.01
C GLY A 206 -9.08 -0.07 12.48
N LEU A 207 -9.62 0.14 11.28
CA LEU A 207 -9.91 1.48 10.75
C LEU A 207 -11.27 2.03 11.24
N ALA A 208 -12.06 1.22 11.92
CA ALA A 208 -13.38 1.55 12.44
C ALA A 208 -13.70 0.73 13.71
N GLU A 209 -14.70 1.19 14.45
CA GLU A 209 -15.37 0.49 15.54
C GLU A 209 -16.87 0.53 15.24
N SER A 210 -17.47 -0.57 14.75
CA SER A 210 -18.85 -0.54 14.28
C SER A 210 -19.81 0.08 15.32
N PRO A 211 -20.64 1.08 14.96
CA PRO A 211 -20.89 1.63 13.62
C PRO A 211 -20.04 2.86 13.25
N LYS A 212 -19.10 3.27 14.09
CA LYS A 212 -18.30 4.49 13.98
C LYS A 212 -17.01 4.29 13.19
N ARG A 213 -16.70 5.22 12.29
CA ARG A 213 -15.38 5.29 11.63
C ARG A 213 -14.35 5.88 12.58
N ARG A 214 -13.11 5.38 12.53
CA ARG A 214 -11.96 6.09 13.08
C ARG A 214 -11.46 7.13 12.08
N PRO A 215 -10.63 8.09 12.51
CA PRO A 215 -10.02 9.08 11.61
C PRO A 215 -9.32 8.45 10.39
N ALA A 216 -8.74 7.25 10.52
CA ALA A 216 -8.13 6.54 9.41
C ALA A 216 -9.14 6.21 8.29
N ALA A 217 -10.32 5.67 8.63
CA ALA A 217 -11.38 5.44 7.66
C ALA A 217 -11.99 6.75 7.11
N ASP A 218 -12.10 7.81 7.94
CA ASP A 218 -12.52 9.12 7.45
C ASP A 218 -11.55 9.68 6.41
N TYR A 219 -10.24 9.56 6.63
CA TYR A 219 -9.21 10.08 5.73
C TYR A 219 -9.21 9.35 4.38
N ILE A 220 -9.38 8.03 4.39
CA ILE A 220 -9.53 7.23 3.16
C ILE A 220 -10.82 7.62 2.43
N LEU A 221 -11.95 7.75 3.13
CA LEU A 221 -13.23 8.17 2.51
C LEU A 221 -13.13 9.56 1.88
N GLN A 222 -12.57 10.51 2.61
CA GLN A 222 -12.40 11.90 2.15
C GLN A 222 -11.49 11.97 0.94
N THR A 223 -10.35 11.27 0.98
CA THR A 223 -9.40 11.22 -0.13
C THR A 223 -10.03 10.56 -1.35
N ASN A 224 -10.77 9.46 -1.19
CA ASN A 224 -11.46 8.81 -2.31
C ASN A 224 -12.53 9.72 -2.95
N LYS A 225 -13.27 10.51 -2.16
CA LYS A 225 -14.25 11.46 -2.70
C LYS A 225 -13.60 12.62 -3.48
N LEU A 226 -12.40 13.06 -3.09
CA LEU A 226 -11.68 14.13 -3.77
C LEU A 226 -10.89 13.61 -4.99
N MET A 227 -10.12 12.55 -4.78
CA MET A 227 -9.15 12.05 -5.75
C MET A 227 -9.67 10.95 -6.66
N GLY A 228 -10.69 10.14 -6.30
CA GLY A 228 -11.27 9.12 -7.18
C GLY A 228 -10.28 8.44 -8.16
N ASN A 229 -10.35 8.83 -9.44
CA ASN A 229 -9.55 8.28 -10.54
C ASN A 229 -8.27 9.06 -10.87
N TYR A 230 -7.83 9.99 -10.04
CA TYR A 230 -6.56 10.69 -10.22
C TYR A 230 -5.40 9.70 -10.16
N GLN A 231 -4.47 9.82 -11.10
CA GLN A 231 -3.30 8.96 -11.21
C GLN A 231 -2.04 9.75 -10.86
N TYR A 232 -1.10 9.08 -10.20
CA TYR A 232 0.22 9.64 -9.93
C TYR A 232 0.95 9.96 -11.25
N VAL A 233 1.55 11.15 -11.31
CA VAL A 233 2.30 11.64 -12.49
C VAL A 233 3.78 11.79 -12.16
N GLY A 234 4.11 12.22 -10.96
CA GLY A 234 5.49 12.47 -10.56
C GLY A 234 5.60 13.25 -9.26
N THR A 235 6.75 13.11 -8.61
CA THR A 235 7.13 13.86 -7.42
C THR A 235 7.95 15.07 -7.84
N ILE A 236 7.54 16.26 -7.44
CA ILE A 236 8.19 17.53 -7.85
C ILE A 236 9.03 18.16 -6.74
N ASN A 237 8.92 17.65 -5.51
CA ASN A 237 9.78 18.02 -4.39
C ASN A 237 9.85 16.87 -3.38
N ALA A 238 10.98 16.71 -2.70
CA ALA A 238 11.22 15.60 -1.76
C ALA A 238 10.97 15.97 -0.28
N ASP A 239 11.23 17.22 0.13
CA ASP A 239 10.96 17.72 1.48
C ASP A 239 10.57 19.21 1.47
N PRO A 240 9.30 19.56 1.77
CA PRO A 240 8.18 18.64 1.95
C PRO A 240 7.94 17.81 0.68
N LEU A 241 7.46 16.60 0.84
CA LEU A 241 7.12 15.74 -0.28
C LEU A 241 5.93 16.34 -1.03
N VAL A 242 6.09 16.54 -2.35
CA VAL A 242 5.04 17.08 -3.21
C VAL A 242 4.84 16.18 -4.41
N ASP A 243 3.74 15.43 -4.39
CA ASP A 243 3.32 14.57 -5.49
C ASP A 243 2.28 15.29 -6.36
N LYS A 244 2.40 15.07 -7.67
CA LYS A 244 1.45 15.56 -8.67
C LYS A 244 0.60 14.40 -9.18
N TYR A 245 -0.71 14.63 -9.23
CA TYR A 245 -1.66 13.69 -9.78
C TYR A 245 -2.50 14.35 -10.87
N ARG A 246 -3.02 13.53 -11.79
CA ARG A 246 -3.83 13.99 -12.92
C ARG A 246 -5.04 13.09 -13.14
N SER A 247 -6.17 13.72 -13.46
CA SER A 247 -7.36 13.05 -14.00
C SER A 247 -7.85 13.86 -15.21
N GLY A 248 -7.64 13.33 -16.41
CA GLY A 248 -7.85 14.07 -17.66
C GLY A 248 -7.03 15.37 -17.69
N LYS A 249 -7.70 16.53 -17.70
CA LYS A 249 -7.06 17.86 -17.67
C LYS A 249 -6.92 18.44 -16.26
N SER A 250 -7.50 17.80 -15.24
CA SER A 250 -7.46 18.28 -13.86
C SER A 250 -6.18 17.85 -13.17
N ILE A 251 -5.64 18.74 -12.34
CA ILE A 251 -4.38 18.54 -11.60
C ILE A 251 -4.65 18.76 -10.12
N ILE A 252 -4.15 17.83 -9.32
CA ILE A 252 -4.11 17.96 -7.87
C ILE A 252 -2.70 17.66 -7.38
N TYR A 253 -2.23 18.42 -6.41
CA TYR A 253 -0.98 18.17 -5.71
C TYR A 253 -1.29 17.66 -4.31
N VAL A 254 -0.51 16.69 -3.83
CA VAL A 254 -0.56 16.24 -2.44
C VAL A 254 0.76 16.59 -1.79
N LEU A 255 0.69 17.31 -0.68
CA LEU A 255 1.84 17.81 0.06
C LEU A 255 1.84 17.19 1.46
N THR A 256 2.99 16.65 1.88
CA THR A 256 3.18 16.14 3.24
C THR A 256 4.63 16.32 3.66
N VAL A 257 4.88 16.50 4.95
CA VAL A 257 6.22 16.37 5.54
C VAL A 257 6.47 14.86 5.78
N PRO A 258 7.43 14.22 5.09
CA PRO A 258 7.61 12.77 5.12
C PRO A 258 8.42 12.31 6.35
N ASP A 259 8.10 12.80 7.54
CA ASP A 259 8.73 12.39 8.80
C ASP A 259 7.70 12.06 9.89
N GLN A 260 8.17 11.96 11.13
CA GLN A 260 7.39 11.63 12.34
C GLN A 260 7.83 12.46 13.56
N LYS A 261 8.16 13.73 13.34
CA LYS A 261 8.70 14.67 14.33
C LYS A 261 7.71 15.78 14.73
N GLY A 262 6.51 15.80 14.17
CA GLY A 262 5.53 16.89 14.30
C GLY A 262 5.96 18.16 13.56
N ARG A 263 6.80 18.03 12.52
CA ARG A 263 7.39 19.17 11.83
C ARG A 263 6.38 19.87 10.91
N THR A 264 6.61 21.17 10.70
CA THR A 264 6.02 21.93 9.61
C THR A 264 7.09 22.49 8.68
N ALA A 265 6.75 22.71 7.42
CA ALA A 265 7.64 23.29 6.42
C ALA A 265 6.91 24.37 5.62
N ASP A 266 7.49 25.56 5.48
CA ASP A 266 6.98 26.57 4.57
C ASP A 266 7.40 26.23 3.14
N TYR A 267 6.44 26.20 2.21
CA TYR A 267 6.67 25.85 0.82
C TYR A 267 5.92 26.79 -0.13
N THR A 268 6.53 27.06 -1.28
CA THR A 268 5.86 27.80 -2.37
C THR A 268 5.58 26.83 -3.51
N LEU A 269 4.32 26.40 -3.63
CA LEU A 269 3.87 25.54 -4.70
C LEU A 269 3.66 26.37 -5.98
N LEU A 270 4.34 25.96 -7.05
CA LEU A 270 4.15 26.52 -8.39
C LEU A 270 3.05 25.73 -9.11
N VAL A 271 1.97 26.42 -9.48
CA VAL A 271 0.83 25.81 -10.19
C VAL A 271 0.67 26.32 -11.63
N GLY A 272 1.69 26.95 -12.20
CA GLY A 272 1.65 27.51 -13.57
C GLY A 272 0.82 28.79 -13.65
N ASN A 273 0.22 29.11 -14.80
CA ASN A 273 -0.46 30.40 -15.03
C ASN A 273 -1.87 30.52 -14.39
N HIS A 274 -2.13 29.77 -13.31
CA HIS A 274 -3.41 29.78 -12.63
C HIS A 274 -3.47 30.88 -11.56
N SER A 275 -4.63 31.51 -11.40
CA SER A 275 -4.87 32.59 -10.42
C SER A 275 -5.67 32.13 -9.20
N LYS A 276 -6.11 30.86 -9.19
CA LYS A 276 -6.94 30.29 -8.13
C LYS A 276 -6.68 28.80 -7.94
N VAL A 277 -6.71 28.38 -6.68
CA VAL A 277 -6.63 26.97 -6.27
C VAL A 277 -7.66 26.69 -5.18
N ASN A 278 -8.02 25.43 -5.01
CA ASN A 278 -8.73 24.94 -3.82
C ASN A 278 -7.73 24.18 -2.95
N VAL A 279 -7.61 24.57 -1.69
CA VAL A 279 -6.82 23.86 -0.69
C VAL A 279 -7.77 23.03 0.17
N TYR A 280 -7.49 21.74 0.30
CA TYR A 280 -8.26 20.80 1.10
C TYR A 280 -7.43 20.26 2.26
N SER A 281 -8.08 20.18 3.42
CA SER A 281 -7.53 19.64 4.66
C SER A 281 -8.41 18.53 5.20
N LEU A 282 -7.77 17.44 5.62
CA LEU A 282 -8.44 16.30 6.23
C LEU A 282 -9.14 16.69 7.54
N LYS A 283 -10.32 16.12 7.78
CA LYS A 283 -11.17 16.46 8.93
C LYS A 283 -11.73 15.22 9.62
N PRO A 284 -11.16 14.77 10.74
CA PRO A 284 -11.69 13.64 11.51
C PRO A 284 -13.19 13.82 11.83
N GLY A 285 -13.96 12.73 11.75
CA GLY A 285 -15.40 12.72 12.01
C GLY A 285 -16.27 13.28 10.89
N ALA A 286 -15.70 13.62 9.73
CA ALA A 286 -16.44 14.17 8.60
C ALA A 286 -16.38 13.30 7.35
N ASP A 287 -17.40 13.47 6.52
CA ASP A 287 -17.54 12.75 5.26
C ASP A 287 -16.76 13.38 4.10
N ARG A 288 -16.30 14.63 4.25
CA ARG A 288 -15.59 15.42 3.26
C ARG A 288 -14.50 16.25 3.94
N MET A 289 -13.43 16.53 3.21
CA MET A 289 -12.39 17.46 3.64
C MET A 289 -12.96 18.86 3.82
N ASP A 290 -12.37 19.65 4.72
CA ASP A 290 -12.55 21.10 4.67
C ASP A 290 -11.91 21.64 3.40
N SER A 291 -12.54 22.63 2.76
CA SER A 291 -12.05 23.22 1.51
C SER A 291 -12.03 24.74 1.58
N LYS A 292 -10.98 25.34 1.03
CA LYS A 292 -10.81 26.79 0.95
C LYS A 292 -10.31 27.19 -0.43
N ALA A 293 -11.08 28.03 -1.11
CA ALA A 293 -10.64 28.68 -2.34
C ALA A 293 -9.61 29.77 -1.99
N VAL A 294 -8.45 29.75 -2.65
CA VAL A 294 -7.35 30.69 -2.44
C VAL A 294 -7.01 31.36 -3.77
N LYS A 295 -7.07 32.69 -3.80
CA LYS A 295 -6.52 33.48 -4.90
C LYS A 295 -5.00 33.52 -4.77
N ILE A 296 -4.30 33.32 -5.88
CA ILE A 296 -2.84 33.29 -5.95
C ILE A 296 -2.35 34.28 -7.01
N ALA A 297 -1.18 34.86 -6.77
CA ALA A 297 -0.50 35.74 -7.72
C ALA A 297 0.64 34.97 -8.38
N ASP A 298 0.85 35.20 -9.68
CA ASP A 298 1.95 34.64 -10.47
C ASP A 298 2.09 33.10 -10.37
N GLY A 299 0.98 32.39 -10.19
CA GLY A 299 1.00 30.93 -10.09
C GLY A 299 1.59 30.37 -8.80
N LYS A 300 1.77 31.20 -7.77
CA LYS A 300 2.47 30.84 -6.52
C LYS A 300 1.50 30.73 -5.35
N LEU A 301 1.35 29.53 -4.80
CA LEU A 301 0.70 29.31 -3.51
C LEU A 301 1.75 29.18 -2.42
N LYS A 302 1.77 30.11 -1.46
CA LYS A 302 2.50 29.92 -0.20
C LYS A 302 1.65 29.05 0.73
N ILE A 303 2.21 27.97 1.23
CA ILE A 303 1.52 27.00 2.10
C ILE A 303 2.47 26.50 3.18
N LYS A 304 1.96 26.35 4.40
CA LYS A 304 2.65 25.65 5.49
C LYS A 304 2.24 24.19 5.46
N VAL A 305 3.17 23.32 5.09
CA VAL A 305 2.99 21.88 4.97
C VAL A 305 3.23 21.21 6.31
N THR A 306 2.48 20.16 6.61
CA THR A 306 2.61 19.34 7.84
C THR A 306 2.73 17.87 7.49
N GLU A 307 2.94 17.01 8.48
CA GLU A 307 2.90 15.55 8.29
C GLU A 307 1.52 15.00 7.91
N THR A 308 0.43 15.73 8.21
CA THR A 308 -0.91 15.37 7.72
C THR A 308 -1.03 15.80 6.26
N PRO A 309 -1.36 14.90 5.31
CA PRO A 309 -1.46 15.24 3.90
C PRO A 309 -2.46 16.37 3.62
N GLN A 310 -2.03 17.32 2.78
CA GLN A 310 -2.86 18.42 2.28
C GLN A 310 -2.96 18.35 0.77
N PHE A 311 -4.12 18.75 0.23
CA PHE A 311 -4.40 18.61 -1.20
C PHE A 311 -4.63 19.98 -1.82
N VAL A 312 -4.03 20.23 -2.98
CA VAL A 312 -4.17 21.48 -3.73
C VAL A 312 -4.66 21.17 -5.13
N GLU A 313 -5.95 21.43 -5.38
CA GLU A 313 -6.54 21.30 -6.70
C GLU A 313 -6.40 22.61 -7.47
N VAL A 314 -5.93 22.50 -8.71
CA VAL A 314 -5.84 23.64 -9.61
C VAL A 314 -7.22 23.91 -10.20
N VAL A 315 -7.75 25.11 -9.94
CA VAL A 315 -9.04 25.55 -10.49
C VAL A 315 -8.79 26.21 -11.85
N LYS A 316 -9.66 25.92 -12.81
CA LYS A 316 -9.65 26.58 -14.12
C LYS A 316 -10.26 27.98 -14.04
#